data_AF-A0A0J7IP99-F1
#
_entry.id   AF-A0A0J7IP99-F1
#
_cell.length_a   1.000
_cell.length_b   1.000
_cell.length_c   1.000
_cell.angle_alpha   90.00
_cell.angle_beta   90.00
_cell.angle_gamma   90.00
#
_symmetry.space_group_name_H-M   'P 1'
#
loop_
_entity.id
_entity.type
_entity.pdbx_description
1 polymer ?
#
loop_
_entity_poly.entity_id
_entity_poly.type
_entity_poly.pdbx_seq_one_letter_code
_entity_poly.pdbx_strand_id
1 'polypeptide(L)'
;MAIFFLSFEFIRVKLDANSKLDYIILIVLIIKFLWDIMADKNIKSIEFNSFQNKLTVIENNYFGKESKYKINYSDLNYEIENSNNFWKIFVGKKILTFLKNKMEMFKIGKSSGYTEKQIFEIESKLLEIKNACR
;
A
#
# COMPACT_ATOMS: atom_id res chain seq x y z
N MET A 1 -0.37 10.55 9.24
CA MET A 1 -0.33 12.03 9.33
C MET A 1 -1.72 12.65 9.16
N ALA A 2 -2.52 12.22 8.16
CA ALA A 2 -3.86 12.77 7.89
C ALA A 2 -4.88 12.63 9.04
N ILE A 3 -4.89 11.50 9.77
CA ILE A 3 -5.83 11.26 10.89
C ILE A 3 -5.61 12.26 12.03
N PHE A 4 -4.36 12.58 12.35
CA PHE A 4 -4.01 13.53 13.42
C PHE A 4 -4.44 14.96 13.07
N PHE A 5 -4.33 15.33 11.79
CA PHE A 5 -4.75 16.63 11.27
C PHE A 5 -6.28 16.79 11.35
N LEU A 6 -7.03 15.75 10.97
CA LEU A 6 -8.50 15.76 11.07
C LEU A 6 -8.99 15.86 12.51
N SER A 7 -8.36 15.14 13.44
CA SER A 7 -8.72 15.22 14.86
C SER A 7 -8.43 16.59 15.46
N PHE A 8 -7.32 17.22 15.06
CA PHE A 8 -6.97 18.57 15.49
C PHE A 8 -7.99 19.60 14.99
N GLU A 9 -8.37 19.51 13.72
CA GLU A 9 -9.32 20.45 13.13
C GLU A 9 -10.75 20.24 13.63
N PHE A 10 -11.14 19.02 13.98
CA PHE A 10 -12.40 18.75 14.66
C PHE A 10 -12.45 19.39 16.06
N ILE A 11 -11.35 19.33 16.83
CA ILE A 11 -11.25 19.97 18.15
C ILE A 11 -11.30 21.50 17.99
N ARG A 12 -10.62 22.05 16.98
CA ARG A 12 -10.59 23.49 16.69
C ARG A 12 -11.96 24.04 16.27
N VAL A 13 -12.67 23.36 15.37
CA VAL A 13 -14.03 23.73 14.94
C VAL A 13 -15.03 23.65 16.10
N LYS A 14 -14.84 22.72 17.04
CA LYS A 14 -15.69 22.60 18.23
C LYS A 14 -15.42 23.70 19.27
N LEU A 15 -14.22 24.27 19.29
CA LEU A 15 -13.84 25.38 20.17
C LEU A 15 -14.31 26.74 19.62
N ASP A 16 -14.42 26.91 18.30
CA ASP A 16 -14.85 28.15 17.64
C ASP A 16 -16.30 28.03 17.10
N ALA A 17 -17.28 28.08 18.01
CA ALA A 17 -18.69 27.81 17.70
C ALA A 17 -19.42 28.87 16.83
N ASN A 18 -18.74 29.92 16.34
CA ASN A 18 -19.38 31.07 15.67
C ASN A 18 -19.05 31.23 14.17
N SER A 19 -18.27 30.31 13.59
CA SER A 19 -17.70 30.49 12.26
C SER A 19 -18.22 29.44 11.27
N LYS A 20 -19.18 29.84 10.41
CA LYS A 20 -19.67 29.00 9.29
C LYS A 20 -18.54 28.56 8.35
N LEU A 21 -17.44 29.32 8.28
CA LEU A 21 -16.29 29.04 7.43
C LEU A 21 -15.48 27.84 7.94
N ASP A 22 -15.32 27.67 9.25
CA ASP A 22 -14.55 26.57 9.82
C ASP A 22 -15.23 25.20 9.58
N TYR A 23 -16.56 25.16 9.60
CA TYR A 23 -17.32 23.97 9.22
C TYR A 23 -17.13 23.58 7.75
N ILE A 24 -17.06 24.55 6.84
CA ILE A 24 -16.82 24.29 5.41
C ILE A 24 -15.41 23.71 5.22
N ILE A 25 -14.40 24.29 5.88
CA ILE A 25 -13.01 23.79 5.83
C ILE A 25 -12.94 22.35 6.35
N LEU A 26 -13.60 22.05 7.47
CA LEU A 26 -13.66 20.71 8.03
C LEU A 26 -14.29 19.71 7.06
N ILE A 27 -15.41 20.07 6.41
CA ILE A 27 -16.10 19.21 5.43
C ILE A 27 -15.19 18.94 4.24
N VAL A 28 -14.50 19.96 3.71
CA VAL A 28 -13.56 19.80 2.58
C VAL A 28 -12.41 18.86 2.96
N LEU A 29 -11.87 18.98 4.17
CA LEU A 29 -10.82 18.09 4.67
C LEU A 29 -11.30 16.64 4.81
N ILE A 30 -12.53 16.42 5.31
CA ILE A 30 -13.13 15.08 5.41
C ILE A 30 -13.35 14.49 4.02
N ILE A 31 -13.88 15.26 3.07
CA ILE A 31 -14.10 14.79 1.69
C ILE A 31 -12.77 14.42 1.04
N LYS A 32 -11.73 15.25 1.20
CA LYS A 32 -10.40 14.95 0.69
C LYS A 32 -9.84 13.65 1.30
N PHE A 33 -9.99 13.46 2.61
CA PHE A 33 -9.54 12.25 3.28
C PHE A 33 -10.30 11.00 2.83
N LEU A 34 -11.63 11.10 2.67
CA LEU A 34 -12.44 10.00 2.12
C LEU A 34 -12.03 9.70 0.69
N TRP A 35 -11.72 10.72 -0.12
CA TRP A 35 -11.23 10.54 -1.48
C TRP A 35 -9.87 9.84 -1.51
N ASP A 36 -8.94 10.25 -0.63
CA ASP A 36 -7.62 9.63 -0.52
C ASP A 36 -7.74 8.14 -0.10
N ILE A 37 -8.65 7.81 0.83
CA ILE A 37 -8.95 6.41 1.20
C ILE A 37 -9.59 5.66 0.02
N MET A 38 -10.54 6.27 -0.67
CA MET A 38 -11.24 5.63 -1.80
C MET A 38 -10.31 5.39 -3.00
N ALA A 39 -9.33 6.27 -3.18
CA ALA A 39 -8.29 6.15 -4.20
C ALA A 39 -7.21 5.12 -3.81
N ASP A 40 -7.14 4.73 -2.54
CA ASP A 40 -6.17 3.78 -2.04
C ASP A 40 -6.40 2.40 -2.68
N LYS A 41 -5.30 1.78 -3.10
CA LYS A 41 -5.32 0.51 -3.82
C LYS A 41 -4.78 -0.58 -2.93
N ASN A 42 -5.57 -1.64 -2.75
CA ASN A 42 -5.16 -2.79 -1.96
C ASN A 42 -4.76 -3.94 -2.87
N ILE A 43 -3.65 -4.61 -2.54
CA ILE A 43 -3.21 -5.78 -3.29
C ILE A 43 -4.02 -6.98 -2.81
N LYS A 44 -4.92 -7.48 -3.67
CA LYS A 44 -5.78 -8.62 -3.35
C LYS A 44 -5.04 -9.94 -3.48
N SER A 45 -4.27 -10.13 -4.55
CA SER A 45 -3.51 -11.35 -4.78
C SER A 45 -2.27 -11.13 -5.64
N ILE A 46 -1.31 -12.03 -5.47
CA ILE A 46 -0.07 -12.10 -6.24
C ILE A 46 0.04 -13.52 -6.78
N GLU A 47 0.09 -13.64 -8.11
CA GLU A 47 0.16 -14.90 -8.81
C GLU A 47 1.50 -14.98 -9.56
N PHE A 48 2.31 -15.96 -9.18
CA PHE A 48 3.56 -16.28 -9.86
C PHE A 48 3.27 -17.25 -11.01
N ASN A 49 3.55 -16.84 -12.25
CA ASN A 49 3.41 -17.71 -13.41
C ASN A 49 4.78 -18.09 -13.96
N SER A 50 5.26 -19.27 -13.58
CA SER A 50 6.55 -19.82 -14.02
C SER A 50 6.58 -20.20 -15.51
N PHE A 51 5.44 -20.54 -16.11
CA PHE A 51 5.38 -20.87 -17.55
C PHE A 51 5.52 -19.64 -18.45
N GLN A 52 4.95 -18.51 -18.02
CA GLN A 52 4.98 -17.25 -18.79
C GLN A 52 6.11 -16.31 -18.36
N ASN A 53 6.91 -16.67 -17.35
CA ASN A 53 7.91 -15.81 -16.70
C ASN A 53 7.36 -14.44 -16.30
N LYS A 54 6.14 -14.42 -15.74
CA LYS A 54 5.42 -13.19 -15.39
C LYS A 54 4.84 -13.25 -13.99
N LEU A 55 5.02 -12.15 -13.26
CA LEU A 55 4.27 -11.84 -12.05
C LEU A 55 2.94 -11.19 -12.43
N THR A 56 1.85 -11.74 -11.93
CA THR A 56 0.54 -11.14 -12.05
C THR A 56 0.10 -10.61 -10.69
N VAL A 57 -0.30 -9.35 -10.65
CA VAL A 57 -0.74 -8.67 -9.43
C VAL A 57 -2.17 -8.22 -9.65
N ILE A 58 -3.05 -8.60 -8.73
CA ILE A 58 -4.44 -8.17 -8.74
C ILE A 58 -4.61 -7.15 -7.63
N GLU A 59 -4.78 -5.90 -8.04
CA GLU A 59 -5.13 -4.80 -7.16
C GLU A 59 -6.65 -4.66 -7.14
N ASN A 60 -7.20 -4.38 -5.98
CA ASN A 60 -8.60 -4.03 -5.81
C ASN A 60 -8.68 -2.64 -5.21
N ASN A 61 -9.50 -1.78 -5.81
CA ASN A 61 -9.83 -0.50 -5.19
C ASN A 61 -10.96 -0.68 -4.16
N TYR A 62 -11.25 0.37 -3.39
CA TYR A 62 -12.35 0.38 -2.42
C TYR A 62 -13.73 0.14 -3.05
N PHE A 63 -13.92 0.39 -4.35
CA PHE A 63 -15.17 0.13 -5.08
C PHE A 63 -15.29 -1.32 -5.59
N GLY A 64 -14.35 -2.20 -5.27
CA GLY A 64 -14.36 -3.59 -5.73
C GLY A 64 -13.97 -3.76 -7.20
N LYS A 65 -13.46 -2.70 -7.85
CA LYS A 65 -12.95 -2.77 -9.21
C LYS A 65 -11.54 -3.35 -9.19
N GLU A 66 -11.40 -4.52 -9.78
CA GLU A 66 -10.11 -5.19 -9.92
C GLU A 66 -9.33 -4.62 -11.09
N SER A 67 -8.05 -4.35 -10.86
CA SER A 67 -7.08 -4.00 -11.88
C SER A 67 -5.95 -5.03 -11.88
N LYS A 68 -5.65 -5.57 -13.07
CA LYS A 68 -4.68 -6.63 -13.25
C LYS A 68 -3.42 -6.08 -13.89
N TYR A 69 -2.31 -6.21 -13.19
CA TYR A 69 -0.99 -5.83 -13.67
C TYR A 69 -0.16 -7.07 -13.97
N LYS A 70 0.54 -7.07 -15.10
CA LYS A 70 1.46 -8.14 -15.49
C LYS A 70 2.86 -7.57 -15.65
N ILE A 71 3.83 -8.19 -14.99
CA ILE A 71 5.22 -7.75 -14.98
C ILE A 71 6.10 -8.94 -15.34
N ASN A 72 7.03 -8.77 -16.28
CA ASN A 72 7.99 -9.81 -16.62
C ASN A 72 9.02 -9.94 -15.49
N TYR A 73 9.47 -11.17 -15.20
CA TYR A 73 10.51 -11.37 -14.18
C TYR A 73 11.84 -10.69 -14.53
N SER A 74 12.16 -10.51 -15.81
CA SER A 74 13.35 -9.78 -16.27
C SER A 74 13.39 -8.33 -15.79
N ASP A 75 12.22 -7.71 -15.68
CA ASP A 75 12.08 -6.28 -15.36
C ASP A 75 11.81 -6.08 -13.86
N LEU A 76 11.61 -7.18 -13.14
CA LEU A 76 11.19 -7.22 -11.76
C LEU A 76 12.41 -7.15 -10.83
N ASN A 77 12.50 -6.07 -10.08
CA ASN A 77 13.35 -5.99 -8.91
C ASN A 77 12.50 -5.93 -7.65
N TYR A 78 13.08 -6.26 -6.51
CA TYR A 78 12.40 -6.12 -5.22
C TYR A 78 13.39 -5.65 -4.16
N GLU A 79 12.87 -4.91 -3.19
CA GLU A 79 13.59 -4.43 -2.02
C GLU A 79 12.84 -4.84 -0.76
N ILE A 80 13.61 -5.13 0.30
CA ILE A 80 13.06 -5.56 1.58
C ILE A 80 13.45 -4.54 2.63
N GLU A 81 12.43 -3.92 3.20
CA GLU A 81 12.58 -3.03 4.32
C GLU A 81 12.24 -3.80 5.60
N ASN A 82 13.27 -4.19 6.34
CA ASN A 82 13.13 -4.65 7.71
C ASN A 82 13.15 -3.43 8.63
N SER A 83 11.98 -2.83 8.82
CA SER A 83 11.86 -1.66 9.69
C SER A 83 12.07 -2.09 11.13
N ASN A 84 12.98 -1.44 11.87
CA ASN A 84 13.20 -1.69 13.30
C ASN A 84 12.50 -0.70 14.24
N ASN A 85 11.82 0.31 13.70
CA ASN A 85 11.31 1.47 14.44
C ASN A 85 9.90 1.32 15.05
N PHE A 86 9.60 2.21 15.99
CA PHE A 86 8.38 2.28 16.81
C PHE A 86 7.05 2.25 16.03
N TRP A 87 7.04 2.69 14.76
CA TRP A 87 5.88 2.62 13.85
C TRP A 87 5.43 1.20 13.46
N LYS A 88 6.15 0.16 13.91
CA LYS A 88 5.92 -1.29 13.68
C LYS A 88 4.49 -1.79 13.94
N ILE A 89 3.74 -1.19 14.87
CA ILE A 89 2.39 -1.67 15.23
C ILE A 89 1.42 -1.49 14.05
N PHE A 90 1.58 -0.39 13.31
CA PHE A 90 0.65 0.03 12.26
C PHE A 90 1.02 -0.51 10.87
N VAL A 91 2.31 -0.62 10.53
CA VAL A 91 2.74 -0.94 9.14
C VAL A 91 3.26 -2.38 8.96
N GLY A 92 3.59 -3.08 10.06
CA GLY A 92 4.20 -4.41 10.03
C GLY A 92 5.73 -4.35 10.05
N LYS A 93 6.38 -5.42 10.56
CA LYS A 93 7.84 -5.46 10.75
C LYS A 93 8.64 -5.62 9.45
N LYS A 94 8.01 -6.19 8.41
CA LYS A 94 8.62 -6.52 7.13
C LYS A 94 7.75 -5.99 6.00
N ILE A 95 8.35 -5.21 5.11
CA ILE A 95 7.70 -4.65 3.92
C ILE A 95 8.48 -5.09 2.70
N LEU A 96 7.78 -5.63 1.71
CA LEU A 96 8.34 -6.03 0.42
C LEU A 96 7.89 -5.03 -0.64
N THR A 97 8.85 -4.32 -1.22
CA THR A 97 8.63 -3.32 -2.25
C THR A 97 8.97 -3.91 -3.61
N PHE A 98 8.01 -3.89 -4.54
CA PHE A 98 8.22 -4.34 -5.92
C PHE A 98 8.60 -3.15 -6.79
N LEU A 99 9.68 -3.33 -7.57
CA LEU A 99 10.26 -2.31 -8.43
C LEU A 99 10.24 -2.78 -9.88
N LYS A 100 9.95 -1.85 -10.79
CA LYS A 100 10.16 -2.04 -12.24
C LYS A 100 11.12 -0.98 -12.73
N ASN A 101 12.25 -1.38 -13.33
CA ASN A 101 13.28 -0.43 -13.80
C ASN A 101 13.69 0.61 -12.72
N LYS A 102 13.82 0.18 -11.45
CA LYS A 102 14.10 1.02 -10.27
C LYS A 102 12.98 1.99 -9.85
N MET A 103 11.82 1.97 -10.50
CA MET A 103 10.64 2.72 -10.08
C MET A 103 9.74 1.85 -9.21
N GLU A 104 9.28 2.39 -8.08
CA GLU A 104 8.36 1.72 -7.17
C GLU A 104 7.01 1.47 -7.84
N MET A 105 6.60 0.20 -7.88
CA MET A 105 5.31 -0.22 -8.40
C MET A 105 4.28 -0.31 -7.26
N PHE A 106 4.60 -1.09 -6.22
CA PHE A 106 3.73 -1.28 -5.07
C PHE A 106 4.48 -1.89 -3.88
N LYS A 107 3.91 -1.75 -2.67
CA LYS A 107 4.44 -2.31 -1.43
C LYS A 107 3.47 -3.31 -0.81
N ILE A 108 4.01 -4.40 -0.28
CA ILE A 108 3.26 -5.42 0.44
C ILE A 108 3.76 -5.46 1.88
N GLY A 109 2.86 -5.11 2.79
CA GLY A 109 3.08 -5.15 4.23
C GLY A 109 1.79 -5.54 4.97
N LYS A 110 1.78 -5.34 6.29
CA LYS A 110 0.59 -5.61 7.12
C LYS A 110 -0.60 -4.72 6.73
N SER A 111 -0.32 -3.48 6.34
CA SER A 111 -1.33 -2.54 5.82
C SER A 111 -2.01 -3.04 4.54
N SER A 112 -1.29 -3.81 3.73
CA SER A 112 -1.82 -4.43 2.50
C SER A 112 -2.55 -5.75 2.75
N GLY A 113 -2.71 -6.17 4.02
CA GLY A 113 -3.39 -7.42 4.40
C GLY A 113 -2.51 -8.67 4.44
N TYR A 114 -1.19 -8.55 4.24
CA TYR A 114 -0.27 -9.68 4.24
C TYR A 114 0.40 -9.88 5.60
N THR A 115 0.49 -11.13 6.03
CA THR A 115 1.26 -11.53 7.21
C THR A 115 2.75 -11.64 6.89
N GLU A 116 3.59 -11.50 7.90
CA GLU A 116 5.05 -11.61 7.74
C GLU A 116 5.49 -12.97 7.15
N LYS A 117 4.78 -14.05 7.48
CA LYS A 117 5.00 -15.39 6.89
C LYS A 117 4.73 -15.40 5.39
N GLN A 118 3.61 -14.83 4.95
CA GLN A 118 3.28 -14.74 3.52
C GLN A 118 4.31 -13.89 2.78
N ILE A 119 4.77 -12.79 3.38
CA ILE A 119 5.82 -11.95 2.79
C ILE A 119 7.13 -12.73 2.61
N PHE A 120 7.50 -13.56 3.59
CA PHE A 120 8.67 -14.44 3.49
C PHE A 120 8.53 -15.51 2.39
N GLU A 121 7.34 -16.10 2.23
CA GLU A 121 7.07 -17.06 1.14
C GLU A 121 7.18 -16.40 -0.24
N ILE A 122 6.63 -15.18 -0.39
CA ILE A 122 6.71 -14.38 -1.62
C ILE A 122 8.17 -14.04 -1.94
N GLU A 123 8.94 -13.59 -0.96
CA GLU A 123 10.38 -13.33 -1.11
C GLU A 123 11.13 -14.58 -1.56
N SER A 124 10.89 -15.73 -0.91
CA SER A 124 11.58 -16.98 -1.23
C SER A 124 11.35 -17.38 -2.68
N LYS A 125 10.10 -17.27 -3.17
CA LYS A 125 9.76 -17.52 -4.57
C LYS A 125 10.42 -16.54 -5.53
N LEU A 126 10.49 -15.25 -5.19
CA LEU A 126 11.19 -14.26 -6.02
C LEU A 126 12.68 -14.55 -6.13
N LEU A 127 13.29 -15.02 -5.05
CA LEU A 127 14.69 -15.37 -4.98
C LEU A 127 14.99 -16.63 -5.82
N GLU A 128 14.11 -17.63 -5.77
CA GLU A 128 14.16 -18.81 -6.66
C GLU A 128 14.09 -18.42 -8.13
N ILE A 129 13.14 -17.56 -8.51
CA ILE A 129 12.99 -17.06 -9.88
C ILE A 129 14.24 -16.33 -10.34
N LYS A 130 14.79 -15.45 -9.50
CA LYS A 130 16.01 -14.68 -9.81
C LYS A 130 17.23 -15.59 -10.00
N ASN A 131 17.33 -16.66 -9.22
CA ASN A 131 18.40 -17.64 -9.35
C ASN A 131 18.23 -18.54 -10.58
N ALA A 132 17.00 -18.89 -10.95
CA ALA A 132 16.71 -19.70 -12.14
C ALA A 132 16.90 -18.92 -13.46
N CYS A 133 16.80 -17.59 -13.44
CA CYS A 133 17.05 -16.73 -14.59
C CYS A 133 18.51 -16.25 -14.74
N ARG A 134 19.42 -16.70 -13.86
CA ARG A 134 20.87 -16.47 -13.94
C ARG A 134 21.56 -17.64 -14.62
#